data_AF-A0A925XB41-F1
#
_entry.id   AF-A0A925XB41-F1
#
_cell.length_a   1.000
_cell.length_b   1.000
_cell.length_c   1.000
_cell.angle_alpha   90.00
_cell.angle_beta   90.00
_cell.angle_gamma   90.00
#
_symmetry.space_group_name_H-M   'P 1'
#
loop_
_entity.id
_entity.type
_entity.pdbx_description
1 polymer ?
#
loop_
_entity_poly.entity_id
_entity_poly.type
_entity_poly.pdbx_seq_one_letter_code
_entity_poly.pdbx_strand_id
1 'polypeptide(L)' 'MFVSNMWSGSKHDSTKVPLLLAGGLGGTLETGRVLDFTQSGDENRKLCSLYLSLADRMDVTLNQFGDATTRLSGL' A
#
# COMPACT_ATOMS: atom_id res chain seq x y z
N MET A 1 8.79 -4.88 -3.44
CA MET A 1 7.32 -5.02 -3.48
C MET A 1 6.96 -5.59 -4.82
N PHE A 2 6.10 -6.62 -4.86
CA PHE A 2 5.60 -7.18 -6.11
C PHE A 2 4.09 -6.94 -6.20
N VAL A 3 3.63 -6.48 -7.35
CA VAL A 3 2.25 -6.06 -7.61
C VAL A 3 1.77 -6.73 -8.89
N SER A 4 0.52 -7.19 -8.92
CA SER A 4 -0.15 -7.64 -10.14
C SER A 4 -1.56 -7.05 -10.20
N ASN A 5 -1.85 -6.23 -11.20
CA ASN A 5 -3.18 -5.65 -11.41
C ASN A 5 -4.10 -6.54 -12.27
N MET A 6 -3.69 -7.79 -12.51
CA MET A 6 -4.41 -8.73 -13.37
C MET A 6 -5.33 -9.65 -12.57
N TRP A 7 -6.08 -9.11 -11.60
CA TRP A 7 -7.08 -9.91 -10.89
C TRP A 7 -8.09 -10.53 -11.86
N SER A 8 -8.47 -9.76 -12.89
CA SER A 8 -9.17 -10.24 -14.08
C SER A 8 -8.37 -9.87 -15.32
N GLY A 9 -7.79 -10.87 -15.99
CA GLY A 9 -6.93 -10.65 -17.17
C GLY A 9 -7.66 -10.04 -18.37
N SER A 10 -8.98 -10.19 -18.49
CA SER A 10 -9.77 -9.58 -19.57
C SER A 10 -10.20 -8.14 -19.29
N LYS A 11 -10.23 -7.73 -18.01
CA LYS A 11 -10.70 -6.39 -17.59
C LYS A 11 -9.59 -5.50 -17.03
N HIS A 12 -8.41 -6.06 -16.75
CA HIS A 12 -7.34 -5.39 -16.02
C HIS A 12 -7.86 -4.79 -14.71
N ASP A 13 -8.68 -5.58 -14.01
CA ASP A 13 -9.38 -5.14 -12.80
C ASP A 13 -8.38 -4.81 -11.70
N SER A 14 -8.25 -3.51 -11.44
CA SER A 14 -7.35 -2.94 -10.45
C SER A 14 -8.05 -2.60 -9.13
N THR A 15 -9.32 -3.02 -8.95
CA THR A 15 -10.06 -2.78 -7.70
C THR A 15 -9.63 -3.73 -6.57
N LYS A 16 -9.04 -4.87 -6.93
CA LYS A 16 -8.50 -5.88 -6.00
C LYS A 16 -7.10 -6.27 -6.46
N VAL A 17 -6.09 -5.79 -5.75
CA VAL A 17 -4.68 -6.02 -6.10
C VAL A 17 -4.00 -6.73 -4.93
N PRO A 18 -3.61 -8.02 -5.08
CA PRO A 18 -2.79 -8.67 -4.06
C PRO A 18 -1.39 -8.04 -4.05
N LEU A 19 -0.89 -7.76 -2.85
CA LEU A 19 0.42 -7.13 -2.63
C LEU A 19 1.25 -8.02 -1.69
N LEU A 20 2.52 -8.20 -2.04
CA LEU A 20 3.50 -8.78 -1.13
C LEU A 20 4.60 -7.76 -0.82
N LEU A 21 4.74 -7.47 0.48
CA LEU A 21 5.80 -6.65 1.03
C LEU A 21 6.69 -7.52 1.93
N ALA A 22 8.00 -7.46 1.69
CA ALA A 22 8.99 -8.23 2.43
C ALA A 22 10.04 -7.29 3.03
N GLY A 23 10.50 -7.61 4.23
CA GLY A 23 11.40 -6.79 5.04
C GLY A 23 10.66 -6.03 6.15
N GLY A 24 11.38 -5.74 7.24
CA GLY A 24 10.83 -5.07 8.43
C GLY A 24 11.20 -3.59 8.56
N LEU A 25 11.87 -3.00 7.56
CA LEU A 25 12.36 -1.59 7.58
C LEU A 25 13.06 -1.20 8.89
N GLY A 26 14.08 -1.97 9.30
CA GLY A 26 14.79 -1.72 10.55
C GLY A 26 13.96 -1.97 11.83
N GLY A 27 12.85 -2.71 11.72
CA GLY A 27 11.94 -3.01 12.84
C GLY A 27 10.77 -2.04 12.97
N THR A 28 10.67 -1.03 12.09
CA THR A 28 9.59 -0.02 12.09
C THR A 28 8.31 -0.48 11.40
N LEU A 29 8.35 -1.64 10.73
CA LEU A 29 7.23 -2.25 10.05
C LEU A 29 6.87 -3.58 10.71
N GLU A 30 5.62 -3.70 11.16
CA GLU A 30 5.11 -4.95 11.73
C GLU A 30 4.91 -6.00 10.61
N THR A 31 5.61 -7.13 10.74
CA THR A 31 5.63 -8.23 9.76
C THR A 31 4.79 -9.43 10.21
N GLY A 32 4.52 -10.38 9.31
CA GLY A 32 3.85 -11.64 9.67
C GLY A 32 2.32 -11.54 9.76
N ARG A 33 1.73 -10.56 9.07
CA ARG A 33 0.30 -10.23 9.11
C ARG A 33 -0.27 -10.04 7.72
N VAL A 34 -1.59 -10.17 7.60
CA VAL A 34 -2.36 -9.88 6.39
C VAL A 34 -3.25 -8.69 6.68
N LEU A 35 -3.18 -7.66 5.83
CA LEU A 35 -4.04 -6.49 5.89
C LEU A 35 -5.05 -6.56 4.74
N ASP A 36 -6.34 -6.45 5.05
CA ASP A 36 -7.42 -6.43 4.07
C ASP A 36 -8.13 -5.07 4.10
N PHE A 37 -8.02 -4.35 2.98
CA PHE A 37 -8.61 -3.02 2.80
C PHE A 37 -9.84 -3.02 1.88
N THR A 38 -10.37 -4.20 1.52
CA THR A 38 -11.50 -4.33 0.58
C THR A 38 -12.76 -3.62 1.05
N GLN A 39 -12.93 -3.46 2.37
CA GLN A 39 -14.07 -2.77 2.99
C GLN A 39 -13.75 -1.36 3.52
N SER A 40 -12.53 -0.85 3.28
CA SER A 40 -12.09 0.44 3.85
C SER A 40 -12.53 1.67 3.03
N GLY A 41 -13.17 1.47 1.87
CA GLY A 41 -13.49 2.54 0.93
C GLY A 41 -12.28 3.02 0.11
N ASP A 42 -12.53 3.67 -1.03
CA ASP A 42 -11.51 4.02 -2.02
C ASP A 42 -10.40 4.92 -1.44
N GLU A 43 -10.79 5.89 -0.61
CA GLU A 43 -9.87 6.84 0.01
C GLU A 43 -8.86 6.19 0.97
N ASN A 44 -9.22 5.07 1.60
CA ASN A 44 -8.37 4.41 2.61
C ASN A 44 -7.59 3.20 2.06
N ARG A 45 -7.67 2.93 0.74
CA ARG A 45 -6.98 1.79 0.11
C ARG A 45 -6.10 2.18 -1.08
N LYS A 46 -5.79 3.47 -1.24
CA LYS A 46 -4.91 3.96 -2.31
C LYS A 46 -3.53 3.33 -2.16
N LEU A 47 -3.03 2.72 -3.24
CA LEU A 47 -1.69 2.11 -3.24
C LEU A 47 -0.60 3.18 -2.98
N CYS A 48 -0.78 4.40 -3.48
CA CYS A 48 0.16 5.49 -3.23
C CYS A 48 0.31 5.86 -1.74
N SER A 49 -0.73 5.63 -0.93
CA SER A 49 -0.67 5.83 0.52
C SER A 49 0.31 4.86 1.20
N LEU A 50 0.49 3.65 0.64
CA LEU A 50 1.53 2.71 1.11
C LEU A 50 2.92 3.29 0.88
N TYR A 51 3.19 3.84 -0.30
CA TYR A 51 4.48 4.44 -0.61
C TYR A 51 4.81 5.63 0.29
N LEU A 52 3.82 6.48 0.60
CA LEU A 52 4.00 7.56 1.58
C LEU A 52 4.38 7.04 2.95
N SER A 53 3.68 6.01 3.45
CA SER A 53 3.98 5.41 4.76
C SER A 53 5.35 4.74 4.83
N LEU A 54 5.84 4.20 3.70
CA LEU A 54 7.17 3.60 3.61
C LEU A 54 8.27 4.68 3.52
N ALA A 55 8.03 5.76 2.77
CA ALA A 55 8.96 6.88 2.66
C ALA A 55 9.21 7.54 4.03
N ASP A 56 8.15 7.77 4.82
CA ASP A 56 8.28 8.32 6.18
C ASP A 56 9.17 7.43 7.08
N ARG A 57 9.05 6.10 6.96
CA ARG A 57 9.87 5.13 7.71
C ARG A 57 11.32 5.05 7.23
N MET A 58 11.60 5.62 6.05
CA MET A 58 12.95 5.78 5.50
C MET A 58 13.48 7.20 5.70
N ASP A 59 12.85 7.99 6.60
CA ASP A 59 13.20 9.39 6.87
C ASP A 59 13.08 10.31 5.64
N VAL A 60 12.20 9.97 4.69
CA VAL A 60 11.88 10.77 3.50
C VAL A 60 10.45 11.29 3.60
N THR A 61 10.29 12.54 4.03
CA THR A 61 8.97 13.15 4.18
C THR A 61 8.46 13.72 2.86
N LEU A 62 7.30 13.23 2.40
CA LEU A 62 6.60 13.71 1.21
C LEU A 62 5.17 14.15 1.55
N ASN A 63 4.72 15.29 1.03
CA ASN A 63 3.34 15.74 1.23
C ASN A 63 2.33 14.96 0.38
N GLN A 64 2.76 14.45 -0.76
CA GLN A 64 1.92 13.72 -1.72
C GLN A 64 2.77 12.75 -2.53
N PHE A 65 2.16 11.64 -2.93
CA PHE A 65 2.71 10.74 -3.96
C PHE A 65 1.55 10.22 -4.81
N GLY A 66 1.64 10.34 -6.13
CA GLY A 66 0.54 9.97 -7.03
C GLY A 66 -0.79 10.63 -6.63
N ASP A 67 -1.81 9.80 -6.42
CA ASP A 67 -3.17 10.19 -6.04
C ASP A 67 -3.42 10.26 -4.51
N ALA A 68 -2.39 10.03 -3.70
CA ALA A 68 -2.48 10.01 -2.25
C ALA A 68 -1.80 11.21 -1.60
N THR A 69 -2.51 11.83 -0.65
CA THR A 69 -2.00 12.85 0.28
C THR A 69 -1.94 12.34 1.72
N THR A 70 -2.47 11.14 1.97
CA THR A 70 -2.58 10.50 3.29
C THR A 70 -1.78 9.21 3.35
N ARG A 71 -1.32 8.85 4.55
CA ARG A 71 -0.58 7.61 4.82
C ARG A 71 -1.56 6.45 4.94
N LEU A 72 -1.13 5.26 4.55
CA LEU A 72 -1.92 4.05 4.71
C LEU A 72 -2.08 3.73 6.21
N SER A 73 -3.32 3.69 6.68
CA SER A 73 -3.65 3.35 8.06
C SER A 73 -3.38 1.89 8.37
N GLY A 74 -2.95 1.60 9.61
CA GLY A 74 -2.72 0.24 10.09
C GLY A 74 -1.44 -0.43 9.57
N LEU A 75 -0.63 0.26 8.76
CA LEU A 75 0.71 -0.19 8.32
C LEU A 75 1.75 -0.03 9.43
#